data_AF-A0A257WBJ3-F1
#
_entry.id   AF-A0A257WBJ3-F1
#
_cell.length_a   1.000
_cell.length_b   1.000
_cell.length_c   1.000
_cell.angle_alpha   90.00
_cell.angle_beta   90.00
_cell.angle_gamma   90.00
#
_symmetry.space_group_name_H-M   'P 1'
#
loop_
_entity.id
_entity.type
_entity.pdbx_description
1 polymer ?
#
loop_
_entity_poly.entity_id
_entity_poly.type
_entity_poly.pdbx_seq_one_letter_code
_entity_poly.pdbx_strand_id
1 'polypeptide(L)'
;MRGAETPALPGTPLWLPVLSLAQRELVRFLRQRTRIVGALGQPLIFWILFGAGLQGSFQGPGGVTYQEYFFAGVAVMIILFTAIFSTISIIEDRREGFLQGVLVAPIPRLAIVLGKLCGGTVLAVAQTLLFLLIGPLLAVAGLSPAIETGLNLSNCVPVLGWLTLLGFTLTGLGFVIAWPMDSTHGF
;
A
#
# COMPACT_ATOMS: atom_id res chain seq x y z
N MET A 1 -16.82 -40.50 20.98
CA MET A 1 -16.03 -39.26 20.94
C MET A 1 -16.71 -38.31 19.97
N ARG A 2 -17.71 -37.55 20.45
CA ARG A 2 -18.46 -36.57 19.64
C ARG A 2 -17.68 -35.26 19.67
N GLY A 3 -17.21 -34.81 18.51
CA GLY A 3 -16.61 -33.48 18.37
C GLY A 3 -17.64 -32.44 18.78
N ALA A 4 -17.30 -31.66 19.81
CA ALA A 4 -18.07 -30.49 20.16
C ALA A 4 -17.95 -29.49 19.00
N GLU A 5 -18.99 -29.42 18.17
CA GLU A 5 -19.21 -28.30 17.29
C GLU A 5 -19.41 -27.07 18.19
N THR A 6 -18.33 -26.32 18.42
CA THR A 6 -18.45 -24.98 19.01
C THR A 6 -19.40 -24.18 18.13
N PRO A 7 -20.53 -23.68 18.65
CA PRO A 7 -21.47 -22.91 17.84
C PRO A 7 -20.71 -21.71 17.29
N ALA A 8 -20.71 -21.54 15.96
CA ALA A 8 -20.35 -20.27 15.37
C ALA A 8 -21.20 -19.21 16.07
N LEU A 9 -20.57 -18.26 16.76
CA LEU A 9 -21.29 -17.25 17.53
C LEU A 9 -22.28 -16.57 16.58
N PRO A 10 -23.60 -16.71 16.82
CA PRO A 10 -24.59 -16.13 15.94
C PRO A 10 -24.43 -14.60 16.00
N GLY A 11 -24.03 -14.02 14.87
CA GLY A 11 -24.02 -12.57 14.69
C GLY A 11 -22.70 -11.84 14.88
N THR A 12 -21.51 -12.49 14.88
CA THR A 12 -20.27 -11.72 14.72
C THR A 12 -20.19 -11.15 13.31
N PRO A 13 -20.27 -9.82 13.15
CA PRO A 13 -20.37 -9.26 11.83
C PRO A 13 -18.98 -9.28 11.16
N LEU A 14 -18.97 -9.60 9.86
CA LEU A 14 -17.75 -9.91 9.09
C LEU A 14 -16.70 -8.77 9.10
N TRP A 15 -17.12 -7.54 9.38
CA TRP A 15 -16.23 -6.38 9.45
C TRP A 15 -15.29 -6.39 10.67
N LEU A 16 -15.66 -7.01 11.80
CA LEU A 16 -14.77 -7.08 12.97
C LEU A 16 -13.47 -7.86 12.69
N PRO A 17 -13.51 -9.11 12.19
CA PRO A 17 -12.28 -9.83 11.85
C PRO A 17 -11.50 -9.15 10.72
N VAL A 18 -12.19 -8.57 9.72
CA VAL A 18 -11.55 -7.79 8.64
C VAL A 18 -10.75 -6.61 9.21
N LEU A 19 -11.38 -5.78 10.06
CA LEU A 19 -10.71 -4.63 10.67
C LEU A 19 -9.58 -5.05 11.59
N SER A 20 -9.75 -6.13 12.36
CA SER A 20 -8.71 -6.63 13.27
C SER A 20 -7.47 -7.08 12.50
N LEU A 21 -7.65 -7.81 11.39
CA LEU A 21 -6.55 -8.22 10.52
C LEU A 21 -5.91 -7.03 9.80
N ALA A 22 -6.72 -6.10 9.29
CA ALA A 22 -6.21 -4.90 8.64
C ALA A 22 -5.40 -4.04 9.62
N GLN A 23 -5.92 -3.82 10.83
CA GLN A 23 -5.21 -3.08 11.88
C GLN A 23 -3.89 -3.75 12.25
N ARG A 24 -3.87 -5.09 12.37
CA ARG A 24 -2.64 -5.85 12.63
C ARG A 24 -1.60 -5.61 11.54
N GLU A 25 -1.98 -5.64 10.26
CA GLU A 25 -1.08 -5.33 9.15
C GLU A 25 -0.51 -3.91 9.27
N LEU A 26 -1.37 -2.91 9.53
CA LEU A 26 -0.93 -1.53 9.73
C LEU A 26 0.08 -1.42 10.87
N VAL A 27 -0.22 -1.99 12.04
CA VAL A 27 0.65 -1.93 13.22
C VAL A 27 1.99 -2.64 12.96
N ARG A 28 1.97 -3.80 12.29
CA ARG A 28 3.20 -4.52 11.94
C ARG A 28 4.07 -3.69 11.00
N PHE A 29 3.47 -3.09 9.98
CA PHE A 29 4.18 -2.23 9.03
C PHE A 29 4.78 -1.00 9.72
N LEU A 30 4.01 -0.33 10.58
CA LEU A 30 4.47 0.84 11.35
C LEU A 30 5.63 0.51 12.32
N ARG A 31 5.71 -0.73 12.80
CA ARG A 31 6.83 -1.21 13.62
C ARG A 31 8.09 -1.48 12.80
N GLN A 32 7.97 -1.79 11.51
CA GLN A 32 9.09 -2.06 10.60
C GLN A 32 9.65 -0.76 9.99
N ARG A 33 10.24 0.12 10.81
CA ARG A 33 10.72 1.46 10.38
C ARG A 33 11.60 1.42 9.13
N THR A 34 12.52 0.46 9.03
CA THR A 34 13.39 0.28 7.86
C THR A 34 12.60 0.09 6.56
N ARG A 35 11.47 -0.62 6.64
CA ARG A 35 10.60 -0.89 5.50
C ARG A 35 9.82 0.35 5.07
N ILE A 36 9.36 1.15 6.03
CA ILE A 36 8.68 2.43 5.76
C ILE A 36 9.65 3.38 5.04
N VAL A 37 10.87 3.51 5.55
CA VAL A 37 11.91 4.36 4.97
C VAL A 37 12.33 3.83 3.60
N GLY A 38 12.47 2.52 3.41
CA GLY A 38 12.79 1.94 2.10
C GLY A 38 11.68 2.16 1.06
N ALA A 39 10.42 1.96 1.46
CA ALA A 39 9.25 2.08 0.57
C ALA A 39 9.01 3.52 0.08
N LEU A 40 9.32 4.53 0.91
CA LEU A 40 9.10 5.94 0.57
C LEU A 40 10.37 6.68 0.18
N GLY A 41 11.48 6.40 0.85
CA GLY A 41 12.74 7.10 0.70
C GLY A 41 13.36 6.89 -0.67
N GLN A 42 13.38 5.65 -1.19
CA GLN A 42 13.93 5.39 -2.51
C GLN A 42 13.15 6.12 -3.63
N PRO A 43 11.80 6.02 -3.71
CA PRO A 43 11.05 6.79 -4.70
C PRO A 43 11.20 8.32 -4.54
N LEU A 44 11.27 8.83 -3.32
CA LEU A 44 11.50 10.25 -3.04
C LEU A 44 12.87 10.74 -3.54
N ILE A 45 13.94 9.99 -3.26
CA ILE A 45 15.30 10.34 -3.69
C ILE A 45 15.35 10.39 -5.22
N PHE A 46 14.78 9.38 -5.89
CA PHE A 46 14.72 9.39 -7.35
C PHE A 46 13.89 10.55 -7.89
N TRP A 47 12.76 10.85 -7.26
CA TRP A 47 11.92 11.99 -7.66
C TRP A 47 12.68 13.32 -7.61
N ILE A 48 13.42 13.58 -6.53
CA ILE A 48 14.24 14.80 -6.39
C ILE A 48 15.37 14.80 -7.42
N LEU A 49 16.11 13.69 -7.51
CA LEU A 49 17.28 13.56 -8.39
C LEU A 49 16.92 13.78 -9.86
N PHE A 50 15.89 13.09 -10.35
CA PHE A 50 15.45 13.21 -11.73
C PHE A 50 14.66 14.50 -11.97
N GLY A 51 13.88 14.97 -10.99
CA GLY A 51 13.18 16.24 -11.03
C GLY A 51 14.12 17.42 -11.29
N ALA A 52 15.18 17.53 -10.48
CA ALA A 52 16.19 18.57 -10.63
C ALA A 52 17.14 18.31 -11.82
N GLY A 53 17.53 17.04 -12.05
CA GLY A 53 18.52 16.68 -13.06
C GLY A 53 18.03 16.79 -14.51
N LEU A 54 16.74 16.63 -14.76
CA LEU A 54 16.15 16.61 -16.12
C LEU A 54 15.29 17.84 -16.44
N GLN A 55 15.22 18.83 -15.54
CA GLN A 55 14.34 19.99 -15.68
C GLN A 55 14.56 20.78 -16.99
N GLY A 56 15.81 20.87 -17.47
CA GLY A 56 16.15 21.59 -18.71
C GLY A 56 16.03 20.77 -20.01
N SER A 57 15.87 19.44 -19.90
CA SER A 57 15.91 18.52 -21.05
C SER A 57 14.53 18.02 -21.47
N PHE A 58 13.49 18.29 -20.68
CA PHE A 58 12.14 17.81 -20.91
C PHE A 58 11.16 18.97 -21.00
N GLN A 59 10.37 18.98 -22.05
CA GLN A 59 9.25 19.91 -22.22
C GLN A 59 7.98 19.07 -22.37
N GLY A 60 7.19 19.03 -21.29
CA GLY A 60 5.92 18.33 -21.28
C GLY A 60 4.85 19.06 -22.09
N PRO A 61 3.80 18.35 -22.54
CA PRO A 61 2.62 18.99 -23.13
C PRO A 61 2.07 20.06 -22.19
N GLY A 62 1.78 21.26 -22.71
CA GLY A 62 1.22 22.35 -21.92
C GLY A 62 2.22 23.04 -20.96
N GLY A 63 3.52 22.82 -21.11
CA GLY A 63 4.55 23.45 -20.27
C GLY A 63 4.78 22.76 -18.92
N VAL A 64 4.22 21.56 -18.73
CA VAL A 64 4.42 20.75 -17.53
C VAL A 64 5.90 20.40 -17.37
N THR A 65 6.43 20.65 -16.18
CA THR A 65 7.82 20.35 -15.84
C THR A 65 8.03 18.84 -15.72
N TYR A 66 9.27 18.37 -15.92
CA TYR A 66 9.58 16.94 -15.73
C TYR A 66 9.20 16.45 -14.33
N GLN A 67 9.41 17.30 -13.33
CA GLN A 67 9.18 16.95 -11.93
C GLN A 67 7.68 16.76 -11.63
N GLU A 68 6.80 17.58 -12.20
CA GLU A 68 5.34 17.42 -12.12
C GLU A 68 4.88 16.13 -12.81
N TYR A 69 5.39 15.87 -14.02
CA TYR A 69 5.07 14.63 -14.74
C TYR A 69 5.53 13.39 -13.96
N PHE A 70 6.76 13.43 -13.43
CA PHE A 70 7.34 12.31 -12.69
C PHE A 70 6.68 12.08 -11.33
N PHE A 71 6.12 13.13 -10.71
CA PHE A 71 5.43 13.05 -9.42
C PHE A 71 4.28 12.03 -9.44
N ALA A 72 3.45 12.04 -10.48
CA ALA A 72 2.36 11.08 -10.65
C ALA A 72 2.87 9.64 -10.80
N GLY A 73 3.96 9.45 -11.55
CA GLY A 73 4.61 8.15 -11.70
C GLY A 73 5.14 7.61 -10.37
N VAL A 74 5.79 8.47 -9.59
CA VAL A 74 6.34 8.12 -8.27
C VAL A 74 5.22 7.73 -7.28
N ALA A 75 4.08 8.42 -7.32
CA ALA A 75 2.91 8.04 -6.53
C ALA A 75 2.45 6.59 -6.81
N VAL A 76 2.44 6.17 -8.07
CA VAL A 76 2.12 4.80 -8.49
C VAL A 76 3.22 3.82 -8.08
N MET A 77 4.50 4.20 -8.21
CA MET A 77 5.61 3.37 -7.76
C MET A 77 5.54 3.08 -6.26
N ILE A 78 5.15 4.06 -5.45
CA ILE A 78 4.95 3.87 -4.00
C ILE A 78 3.87 2.80 -3.77
N ILE A 79 2.71 2.88 -4.42
CA ILE A 79 1.66 1.85 -4.30
C ILE A 79 2.21 0.47 -4.66
N LEU A 80 2.97 0.38 -5.76
CA LEU A 80 3.56 -0.88 -6.22
C LEU A 80 4.51 -1.48 -5.17
N PHE A 81 5.46 -0.68 -4.65
CA PHE A 81 6.38 -1.17 -3.62
C PHE A 81 5.67 -1.56 -2.34
N THR A 82 4.67 -0.80 -1.90
CA THR A 82 3.85 -1.16 -0.73
C THR A 82 3.09 -2.45 -0.95
N ALA A 83 2.53 -2.68 -2.15
CA ALA A 83 1.85 -3.92 -2.49
C ALA A 83 2.80 -5.14 -2.52
N ILE A 84 4.03 -4.97 -3.05
CA ILE A 84 5.08 -5.99 -3.00
C ILE A 84 5.41 -6.34 -1.54
N PHE A 85 5.56 -5.35 -0.68
CA PHE A 85 5.80 -5.57 0.73
C PHE A 85 4.60 -6.24 1.43
N SER A 86 3.38 -5.83 1.15
CA SER A 86 2.18 -6.51 1.64
C SER A 86 2.17 -7.99 1.24
N THR A 87 2.59 -8.29 0.00
CA THR A 87 2.71 -9.66 -0.53
C THR A 87 3.73 -10.48 0.26
N ILE A 88 4.92 -9.94 0.49
CA ILE A 88 5.97 -10.58 1.29
C ILE A 88 5.47 -10.88 2.72
N SER A 89 4.73 -9.94 3.35
CA SER A 89 4.14 -10.12 4.69
C SER A 89 3.16 -11.29 4.74
N ILE A 90 2.42 -11.53 3.65
CA ILE A 90 1.51 -12.68 3.55
C ILE A 90 2.30 -14.00 3.51
N ILE A 91 3.38 -14.06 2.73
CA ILE A 91 4.24 -15.25 2.65
C ILE A 91 4.89 -15.53 4.01
N GLU A 92 5.41 -14.50 4.68
CA GLU A 92 5.97 -14.60 6.04
C GLU A 92 4.94 -15.06 7.06
N ASP A 93 3.73 -14.50 7.05
CA ASP A 93 2.64 -14.91 7.96
C ASP A 93 2.22 -16.37 7.78
N ARG A 94 2.36 -16.91 6.57
CA ARG A 94 2.13 -18.32 6.30
C ARG A 94 3.28 -19.17 6.84
N ARG A 95 4.52 -18.75 6.59
CA ARG A 95 5.73 -19.45 7.05
C ARG A 95 5.83 -19.49 8.58
N GLU A 96 5.45 -18.42 9.26
CA GLU A 96 5.42 -18.32 10.72
C GLU A 96 4.20 -19.04 11.35
N GLY A 97 3.31 -19.62 10.54
CA GLY A 97 2.12 -20.34 11.00
C GLY A 97 0.99 -19.44 11.51
N PHE A 98 1.14 -18.11 11.47
CA PHE A 98 0.07 -17.19 11.88
C PHE A 98 -1.19 -17.38 11.02
N LEU A 99 -1.05 -17.36 9.69
CA LEU A 99 -2.21 -17.49 8.81
C LEU A 99 -2.88 -18.85 8.95
N GLN A 100 -2.09 -19.90 9.23
CA GLN A 100 -2.59 -21.24 9.54
C GLN A 100 -3.40 -21.26 10.83
N GLY A 101 -2.94 -20.58 11.89
CA GLY A 101 -3.70 -20.42 13.14
C GLY A 101 -5.02 -19.66 12.95
N VAL A 102 -5.02 -18.62 12.12
CA VAL A 102 -6.24 -17.84 11.79
C VAL A 102 -7.24 -18.67 10.97
N LEU A 103 -6.77 -19.58 10.12
CA LEU A 103 -7.63 -20.46 9.31
C LEU A 103 -8.38 -21.52 10.15
N VAL A 104 -7.92 -21.81 11.37
CA VAL A 104 -8.58 -22.73 12.32
C VAL A 104 -9.63 -22.02 13.17
N ALA A 105 -9.59 -20.68 13.26
CA ALA A 105 -10.59 -19.91 13.97
C ALA A 105 -11.96 -20.01 13.26
N PRO A 106 -13.08 -19.93 13.99
CA PRO A 106 -14.43 -19.99 13.42
C PRO A 106 -14.81 -18.67 12.73
N ILE A 107 -14.00 -18.22 11.79
CA ILE A 107 -14.22 -17.03 10.96
C ILE A 107 -14.31 -17.42 9.48
N PRO A 108 -15.14 -16.73 8.68
CA PRO A 108 -15.24 -17.03 7.27
C PRO A 108 -13.92 -16.71 6.56
N ARG A 109 -13.47 -17.60 5.65
CA ARG A 109 -12.23 -17.42 4.88
C ARG A 109 -12.19 -16.09 4.11
N LEU A 110 -13.35 -15.62 3.67
CA LEU A 110 -13.49 -14.32 3.00
C LEU A 110 -13.07 -13.15 3.90
N ALA A 111 -13.31 -13.21 5.21
CA ALA A 111 -12.86 -12.17 6.14
C ALA A 111 -11.34 -12.09 6.23
N ILE A 112 -10.65 -13.23 6.09
CA ILE A 112 -9.18 -13.29 6.10
C ILE A 112 -8.62 -12.59 4.86
N VAL A 113 -9.18 -12.95 3.70
CA VAL A 113 -8.79 -12.37 2.40
C VAL A 113 -9.05 -10.86 2.39
N LEU A 114 -10.27 -10.44 2.76
CA LEU A 114 -10.63 -9.02 2.81
C LEU A 114 -9.81 -8.24 3.85
N GLY A 115 -9.53 -8.80 5.02
CA GLY A 115 -8.67 -8.17 6.03
C GLY A 115 -7.26 -7.88 5.50
N LYS A 116 -6.67 -8.84 4.79
CA LYS A 116 -5.35 -8.69 4.16
C LYS A 116 -5.37 -7.66 3.02
N LEU A 117 -6.36 -7.75 2.13
CA LEU A 117 -6.54 -6.82 1.02
C LEU A 117 -6.74 -5.38 1.51
N CYS A 118 -7.64 -5.17 2.47
CA CYS A 118 -7.90 -3.86 3.05
C CYS A 118 -6.67 -3.32 3.78
N GLY A 119 -5.97 -4.15 4.57
CA GLY A 119 -4.73 -3.75 5.25
C GLY A 119 -3.65 -3.26 4.28
N GLY A 120 -3.36 -4.04 3.24
CA GLY A 120 -2.36 -3.68 2.21
C GLY A 120 -2.77 -2.46 1.39
N THR A 121 -4.05 -2.36 1.02
CA THR A 121 -4.57 -1.21 0.27
C THR A 121 -4.50 0.07 1.08
N VAL A 122 -4.92 0.04 2.35
CA VAL A 122 -4.86 1.21 3.23
C VAL A 122 -3.41 1.64 3.46
N LEU A 123 -2.48 0.70 3.61
CA LEU A 123 -1.06 1.01 3.71
C LEU A 123 -0.54 1.70 2.44
N ALA A 124 -0.85 1.16 1.26
CA ALA A 124 -0.42 1.73 0.00
C ALA A 124 -0.98 3.16 -0.21
N VAL A 125 -2.27 3.34 0.02
CA VAL A 125 -2.93 4.64 -0.08
C VAL A 125 -2.37 5.61 0.95
N ALA A 126 -2.17 5.20 2.20
CA ALA A 126 -1.62 6.07 3.25
C ALA A 126 -0.20 6.53 2.92
N GLN A 127 0.66 5.65 2.41
CA GLN A 127 2.02 5.99 2.01
C GLN A 127 2.05 6.93 0.80
N THR A 128 1.22 6.67 -0.21
CA THR A 128 1.11 7.55 -1.37
C THR A 128 0.52 8.90 -0.99
N LEU A 129 -0.47 8.96 -0.10
CA LEU A 129 -1.01 10.22 0.41
C LEU A 129 0.05 11.01 1.18
N LEU A 130 0.85 10.36 2.00
CA LEU A 130 1.96 11.01 2.68
C LEU A 130 2.92 11.65 1.66
N PHE A 131 3.27 10.93 0.59
CA PHE A 131 4.09 11.46 -0.50
C PHE A 131 3.44 12.64 -1.21
N LEU A 132 2.13 12.54 -1.51
CA LEU A 132 1.37 13.62 -2.15
C LEU A 132 1.34 14.90 -1.29
N LEU A 133 1.40 14.77 0.04
CA LEU A 133 1.51 15.90 0.97
C LEU A 133 2.95 16.43 1.09
N ILE A 134 3.95 15.55 1.03
CA ILE A 134 5.37 15.94 1.13
C ILE A 134 5.82 16.75 -0.09
N GLY A 135 5.36 16.41 -1.30
CA GLY A 135 5.74 17.12 -2.54
C GLY A 135 5.57 18.63 -2.46
N PRO A 136 4.34 19.14 -2.18
CA PRO A 136 4.09 20.56 -1.97
C PRO A 136 4.89 21.17 -0.81
N LEU A 137 5.09 20.43 0.29
CA LEU A 137 5.88 20.92 1.43
C LEU A 137 7.36 21.14 1.07
N LEU A 138 7.94 20.25 0.26
CA LEU A 138 9.31 20.41 -0.24
C LEU A 138 9.45 21.59 -1.21
N ALA A 139 8.40 21.85 -2.01
CA ALA A 139 8.35 23.03 -2.87
C ALA A 139 8.30 24.34 -2.04
N VAL A 140 7.50 24.39 -0.98
CA VAL A 140 7.43 25.55 -0.07
C VAL A 140 8.76 25.76 0.68
N ALA A 141 9.46 24.68 1.03
CA ALA A 141 10.77 24.76 1.68
C ALA A 141 11.91 25.21 0.74
N GLY A 142 11.65 25.35 -0.57
CA GLY A 142 12.65 25.74 -1.56
C GLY A 142 13.62 24.63 -1.97
N LEU A 143 13.36 23.38 -1.56
CA LEU A 143 14.14 22.22 -1.97
C LEU A 143 13.68 21.65 -3.33
N SER A 144 12.61 22.20 -3.91
CA SER A 144 12.06 21.76 -5.18
C SER A 144 11.34 22.92 -5.91
N PRO A 145 11.32 22.97 -7.26
CA PRO A 145 10.49 23.91 -8.02
C PRO A 145 9.01 23.85 -7.58
N ALA A 146 8.27 24.95 -7.78
CA ALA A 146 6.83 24.97 -7.53
C ALA A 146 6.13 23.94 -8.44
N ILE A 147 5.32 23.06 -7.85
CA ILE A 147 4.59 22.00 -8.55
C ILE A 147 3.11 22.37 -8.51
N GLU A 148 2.50 22.54 -9.67
CA GLU A 148 1.05 22.65 -9.80
C GLU A 148 0.44 21.25 -9.70
N THR A 149 0.30 20.74 -8.47
CA THR A 149 -0.26 19.39 -8.22
C THR A 149 -1.70 19.23 -8.69
N GLY A 150 -2.42 20.31 -9.05
CA GLY A 150 -3.82 20.26 -9.50
C GLY A 150 -4.79 19.70 -8.45
N LEU A 151 -4.34 19.57 -7.20
CA LEU A 151 -5.10 19.03 -6.06
C LEU A 151 -6.09 20.07 -5.55
N ASN A 152 -7.22 20.18 -6.24
CA ASN A 152 -8.40 20.90 -5.75
C ASN A 152 -9.29 19.97 -4.92
N LEU A 153 -10.12 20.54 -4.04
CA LEU A 153 -11.07 19.78 -3.21
C LEU A 153 -11.98 18.87 -4.08
N SER A 154 -12.30 19.28 -5.30
CA SER A 154 -13.05 18.50 -6.29
C SER A 154 -12.29 17.26 -6.80
N ASN A 155 -10.97 17.34 -6.91
CA ASN A 155 -10.11 16.30 -7.50
C ASN A 155 -9.60 15.32 -6.44
N CYS A 156 -9.70 15.66 -5.15
CA CYS A 156 -9.28 14.78 -4.06
C CYS A 156 -10.04 13.44 -4.06
N VAL A 157 -11.37 13.48 -4.24
CA VAL A 157 -12.21 12.28 -4.25
C VAL A 157 -11.86 11.32 -5.40
N PRO A 158 -11.80 11.76 -6.67
CA PRO A 158 -11.45 10.85 -7.77
C PRO A 158 -10.01 10.34 -7.66
N VAL A 159 -9.06 11.16 -7.21
CA VAL A 159 -7.67 10.70 -6.97
C VAL A 159 -7.64 9.61 -5.90
N LEU A 160 -8.29 9.83 -4.75
CA LEU A 160 -8.40 8.82 -3.70
C LEU A 160 -9.05 7.53 -4.20
N GLY A 161 -10.13 7.65 -4.99
CA GLY A 161 -10.79 6.51 -5.62
C GLY A 161 -9.84 5.73 -6.52
N TRP A 162 -9.08 6.43 -7.37
CA TRP A 162 -8.11 5.81 -8.27
C TRP A 162 -6.96 5.11 -7.51
N LEU A 163 -6.38 5.77 -6.51
CA LEU A 163 -5.32 5.19 -5.68
C LEU A 163 -5.83 3.96 -4.90
N THR A 164 -7.06 4.00 -4.40
CA THR A 164 -7.67 2.87 -3.70
C THR A 164 -7.90 1.69 -4.63
N LEU A 165 -8.41 1.93 -5.84
CA LEU A 165 -8.60 0.89 -6.85
C LEU A 165 -7.27 0.27 -7.28
N LEU A 166 -6.24 1.09 -7.53
CA LEU A 166 -4.90 0.60 -7.86
C LEU A 166 -4.29 -0.20 -6.71
N GLY A 167 -4.33 0.33 -5.49
CA GLY A 167 -3.83 -0.36 -4.29
C GLY A 167 -4.53 -1.68 -4.05
N PHE A 168 -5.85 -1.73 -4.20
CA PHE A 168 -6.64 -2.95 -4.06
C PHE A 168 -6.29 -3.98 -5.13
N THR A 169 -6.16 -3.54 -6.38
CA THR A 169 -5.81 -4.41 -7.51
C THR A 169 -4.43 -5.02 -7.34
N LEU A 170 -3.42 -4.20 -7.01
CA LEU A 170 -2.04 -4.67 -6.84
C LEU A 170 -1.88 -5.55 -5.60
N THR A 171 -2.55 -5.21 -4.49
CA THR A 171 -2.55 -6.05 -3.29
C THR A 171 -3.25 -7.37 -3.54
N GLY A 172 -4.35 -7.38 -4.30
CA GLY A 172 -5.06 -8.61 -4.66
C GLY A 172 -4.28 -9.50 -5.61
N LEU A 173 -3.63 -8.91 -6.62
CA LEU A 173 -2.72 -9.64 -7.49
C LEU A 173 -1.56 -10.25 -6.68
N GLY A 174 -0.97 -9.48 -5.76
CA GLY A 174 0.03 -9.96 -4.82
C GLY A 174 -0.47 -11.13 -3.96
N PHE A 175 -1.67 -11.03 -3.42
CA PHE A 175 -2.29 -12.10 -2.62
C PHE A 175 -2.45 -13.40 -3.42
N VAL A 176 -2.92 -13.31 -4.67
CA VAL A 176 -3.07 -14.47 -5.57
C VAL A 176 -1.73 -15.13 -5.84
N ILE A 177 -0.68 -14.34 -6.08
CA ILE A 177 0.68 -14.84 -6.30
C ILE A 177 1.27 -15.47 -5.03
N ALA A 178 1.00 -14.89 -3.85
CA ALA A 178 1.51 -15.40 -2.58
C ALA A 178 0.83 -16.71 -2.14
N TRP A 179 -0.39 -17.01 -2.59
CA TRP A 179 -1.15 -18.19 -2.17
C TRP A 179 -0.50 -19.55 -2.51
N PRO A 180 0.19 -19.74 -3.64
CA PRO A 180 0.96 -20.96 -3.90
C PRO A 180 2.39 -20.96 -3.32
N MET A 181 2.91 -19.84 -2.80
CA MET A 181 4.33 -19.75 -2.41
C MET A 181 4.59 -20.26 -0.98
N ASP A 182 5.54 -21.18 -0.81
CA ASP A 182 5.94 -21.75 0.48
C ASP A 182 7.15 -21.03 1.13
N SER A 183 7.93 -20.27 0.35
CA SER A 183 9.01 -19.44 0.89
C SER A 183 9.29 -18.22 0.01
N THR A 184 9.80 -17.14 0.62
CA THR A 184 10.34 -15.96 -0.09
C THR A 184 11.68 -16.24 -0.77
N HIS A 185 12.32 -17.37 -0.47
CA HIS A 185 13.62 -17.80 -0.98
C HIS A 185 13.51 -18.82 -2.12
N GLY A 186 12.38 -18.83 -2.84
CA GLY A 186 12.18 -19.68 -4.03
C GLY A 186 12.93 -19.19 -5.28
N PHE A 187 14.19 -18.77 -5.12
CA PHE A 187 15.21 -18.55 -6.15
C PHE A 187 16.58 -18.85 -5.55
#